data_AF-A0A6J4JD62-F1
#
_entry.id   AF-A0A6J4JD62-F1
#
_cell.length_a   1.000
_cell.length_b   1.000
_cell.length_c   1.000
_cell.angle_alpha   90.00
_cell.angle_beta   90.00
_cell.angle_gamma   90.00
#
_symmetry.space_group_name_H-M   'P 1'
#
loop_
_entity.id
_entity.type
_entity.pdbx_description
1 polymer ?
#
loop_
_entity_poly.entity_id
_entity_poly.type
_entity_poly.pdbx_seq_one_letter_code
_entity_poly.pdbx_strand_id
1 'polypeptide(L)'
;KAFLEMDGEYEKFRDLRRVIDRCRDHIEAMTDQRFSYEGVREGRKVTKLRFEVWYESSIQGILPLSDTQFAIEEMQAASELISVGYTQNAYEAVQTYGVREIHAVVAEVRQAIKAGRNGAKPIYNPGGFTATRLKERADLANTKAALAEVVVLPPEEPTANVAGLAEVLVSLFETYRREAAALIWEEFNEDDRARFLSSLEARLDRFQADLLQKFGWSGKSFEMLRNRVLLEDHGERIRDLRRFVADEGLFAEHPEAVRDDILKLAEAKLA
;
A
#
# COMPACT_ATOMS: atom_id res chain seq x y z
N LYS A 1 -28.40 18.21 -11.58
CA LYS A 1 -27.12 17.76 -10.98
C LYS A 1 -26.95 16.32 -11.41
N ALA A 2 -26.01 16.02 -12.32
CA ALA A 2 -25.82 14.67 -12.82
C ALA A 2 -25.32 13.78 -11.67
N PHE A 3 -26.11 12.78 -11.30
CA PHE A 3 -25.89 11.96 -10.10
C PHE A 3 -24.68 11.00 -10.23
N LEU A 4 -24.11 10.88 -11.43
CA LEU A 4 -23.07 9.90 -11.76
C LEU A 4 -21.80 10.52 -12.36
N GLU A 5 -21.64 11.84 -12.33
CA GLU A 5 -20.49 12.56 -12.91
C GLU A 5 -20.16 12.18 -14.38
N MET A 6 -21.14 11.67 -15.14
CA MET A 6 -20.99 11.27 -16.55
C MET A 6 -21.22 12.46 -17.49
N ASP A 7 -20.75 13.65 -17.14
CA ASP A 7 -21.05 14.87 -17.90
C ASP A 7 -20.44 14.80 -19.31
N GLY A 8 -21.31 14.73 -20.33
CA GLY A 8 -20.94 14.65 -21.75
C GLY A 8 -20.57 13.24 -22.25
N GLU A 9 -20.42 12.26 -21.36
CA GLU A 9 -20.19 10.87 -21.74
C GLU A 9 -21.53 10.12 -21.86
N TYR A 10 -21.75 9.45 -23.00
CA TYR A 10 -22.96 8.65 -23.29
C TYR A 10 -24.27 9.44 -23.53
N GLU A 11 -24.20 10.61 -24.16
CA GLU A 11 -25.39 11.41 -24.56
C GLU A 11 -26.40 10.62 -25.45
N LYS A 12 -25.91 9.61 -26.17
CA LYS A 12 -26.76 8.72 -26.96
C LYS A 12 -27.21 7.55 -26.09
N PHE A 13 -28.53 7.35 -26.02
CA PHE A 13 -29.13 6.23 -25.28
C PHE A 13 -28.54 4.86 -25.63
N ARG A 14 -28.13 4.65 -26.89
CA ARG A 14 -27.46 3.41 -27.33
C ARG A 14 -26.14 3.17 -26.60
N ASP A 15 -25.37 4.22 -26.36
CA ASP A 15 -24.06 4.13 -25.73
C ASP A 15 -24.22 3.97 -24.21
N LEU A 16 -25.22 4.64 -23.61
CA LEU A 16 -25.65 4.42 -22.23
C LEU A 16 -26.13 2.97 -22.01
N ARG A 17 -26.87 2.40 -22.97
CA ARG A 17 -27.34 1.01 -22.93
C ARG A 17 -26.20 0.02 -22.74
N ARG A 18 -25.06 0.24 -23.43
CA ARG A 18 -23.87 -0.62 -23.31
C ARG A 18 -23.25 -0.57 -21.92
N VAL A 19 -23.27 0.59 -21.26
CA VAL A 19 -22.78 0.73 -19.89
C VAL A 19 -23.72 -0.01 -18.93
N ILE A 20 -25.03 0.20 -19.05
CA ILE A 20 -26.02 -0.48 -18.20
C ILE A 20 -25.96 -2.00 -18.38
N ASP A 21 -25.84 -2.49 -19.61
CA ASP A 21 -25.72 -3.93 -19.87
C ASP A 21 -24.45 -4.51 -19.23
N ARG A 22 -23.30 -3.83 -19.30
CA ARG A 22 -22.08 -4.26 -18.61
C ARG A 22 -22.21 -4.25 -17.09
N CYS A 23 -22.86 -3.23 -16.54
CA CYS A 23 -23.15 -3.17 -15.10
C CYS A 23 -24.09 -4.31 -14.69
N ARG A 24 -25.09 -4.65 -15.51
CA ARG A 24 -25.95 -5.81 -15.30
C ARG A 24 -25.13 -7.09 -15.26
N ASP A 25 -24.35 -7.36 -16.30
CA ASP A 25 -23.56 -8.60 -16.37
C ASP A 25 -22.61 -8.73 -15.17
N HIS A 26 -22.06 -7.62 -14.69
CA HIS A 26 -21.21 -7.60 -13.49
C HIS A 26 -21.99 -7.84 -12.19
N ILE A 27 -23.13 -7.17 -11.99
CA ILE A 27 -23.98 -7.34 -10.81
C ILE A 27 -24.53 -8.77 -10.75
N GLU A 28 -24.98 -9.31 -11.88
CA GLU A 28 -25.58 -10.64 -11.93
C GLU A 28 -24.55 -11.76 -11.72
N ALA A 29 -23.30 -11.53 -12.13
CA ALA A 29 -22.20 -12.46 -11.88
C ALA A 29 -21.72 -12.46 -10.42
N MET A 30 -21.86 -11.32 -9.73
CA MET A 30 -21.25 -11.09 -8.40
C MET A 30 -22.26 -11.12 -7.24
N THR A 31 -23.56 -11.04 -7.54
CA THR A 31 -24.62 -10.97 -6.53
C THR A 31 -25.80 -11.87 -6.93
N ASP A 32 -26.68 -12.16 -5.98
CA ASP A 32 -27.99 -12.76 -6.24
C ASP A 32 -29.02 -11.74 -6.78
N GLN A 33 -28.63 -10.46 -6.87
CA GLN A 33 -29.46 -9.41 -7.42
C GLN A 33 -29.50 -9.52 -8.95
N ARG A 34 -30.71 -9.42 -9.48
CA ARG A 34 -31.03 -9.37 -10.90
C ARG A 34 -31.77 -8.08 -11.18
N PHE A 35 -31.56 -7.51 -12.36
CA PHE A 35 -32.38 -6.40 -12.77
C PHE A 35 -32.62 -6.35 -14.27
N SER A 36 -33.85 -6.00 -14.64
CA SER A 36 -34.22 -5.60 -15.99
C SER A 36 -34.36 -4.09 -16.03
N TYR A 37 -34.27 -3.53 -17.24
CA TYR A 37 -34.61 -2.14 -17.45
C TYR A 37 -35.31 -1.93 -18.78
N GLU A 38 -36.24 -0.99 -18.80
CA GLU A 38 -36.93 -0.54 -20.00
C GLU A 38 -36.82 0.98 -20.16
N GLY A 39 -36.67 1.42 -21.40
CA GLY A 39 -36.64 2.84 -21.74
C GLY A 39 -38.05 3.40 -21.91
N VAL A 40 -38.45 4.30 -21.02
CA VAL A 40 -39.69 5.07 -21.15
C VAL A 40 -39.48 6.18 -22.16
N ARG A 41 -40.29 6.18 -23.22
CA ARG A 41 -40.17 7.10 -24.35
C ARG A 41 -41.16 8.26 -24.25
N GLU A 42 -40.67 9.45 -24.59
CA GLU A 42 -41.51 10.59 -24.96
C GLU A 42 -41.26 10.87 -26.45
N GLY A 43 -42.24 10.49 -27.29
CA GLY A 43 -42.08 10.50 -28.75
C GLY A 43 -41.02 9.50 -29.23
N ARG A 44 -40.00 9.98 -29.95
CA ARG A 44 -38.90 9.15 -30.49
C ARG A 44 -37.70 9.00 -29.54
N LYS A 45 -37.66 9.76 -28.44
CA LYS A 45 -36.52 9.78 -27.50
C LYS A 45 -36.87 9.02 -26.23
N VAL A 46 -35.89 8.27 -25.70
CA VAL A 46 -35.97 7.68 -24.35
C VAL A 46 -35.61 8.79 -23.36
N THR A 47 -36.53 9.11 -22.45
CA THR A 47 -36.34 10.19 -21.45
C THR A 47 -36.13 9.64 -20.05
N LYS A 48 -36.62 8.44 -19.77
CA LYS A 48 -36.47 7.79 -18.46
C LYS A 48 -36.17 6.31 -18.64
N LEU A 49 -35.60 5.72 -17.60
CA LEU A 49 -35.40 4.28 -17.48
C LEU A 49 -36.21 3.79 -16.30
N ARG A 50 -36.99 2.74 -16.50
CA ARG A 50 -37.62 1.98 -15.41
C ARG A 50 -36.77 0.75 -15.16
N PHE A 51 -36.33 0.58 -13.93
CA PHE A 51 -35.60 -0.60 -13.49
C PHE A 51 -36.54 -1.49 -12.68
N GLU A 52 -36.52 -2.79 -12.95
CA GLU A 52 -37.13 -3.80 -12.09
C GLU A 52 -36.00 -4.62 -11.48
N VAL A 53 -36.01 -4.77 -10.16
CA VAL A 53 -34.94 -5.42 -9.41
C VAL A 53 -35.56 -6.56 -8.59
N TRP A 54 -34.95 -7.73 -8.64
CA TRP A 54 -35.36 -8.90 -7.85
C TRP A 54 -34.14 -9.72 -7.44
N TYR A 55 -34.34 -10.70 -6.56
CA TYR A 55 -33.29 -11.58 -6.06
C TYR A 55 -33.54 -13.02 -6.53
N GLU A 56 -32.50 -13.70 -6.99
CA GLU A 56 -32.54 -15.09 -7.43
C GLU A 56 -31.95 -16.00 -6.35
N SER A 57 -32.80 -16.70 -5.61
CA SER A 57 -32.48 -17.40 -4.34
C SER A 57 -31.64 -18.69 -4.49
N SER A 58 -30.81 -18.82 -5.53
CA SER A 58 -30.23 -20.13 -5.89
C SER A 58 -28.78 -20.08 -6.38
N ILE A 59 -27.94 -19.19 -5.85
CA ILE A 59 -26.49 -19.40 -5.92
C ILE A 59 -26.03 -20.05 -4.61
N GLN A 60 -26.04 -21.38 -4.60
CA GLN A 60 -25.26 -22.14 -3.62
C GLN A 60 -23.78 -21.76 -3.78
N GLY A 61 -23.26 -20.95 -2.87
CA GLY A 61 -21.85 -20.52 -2.88
C GLY A 61 -21.60 -19.08 -2.42
N ILE A 62 -22.64 -18.26 -2.25
CA ILE A 62 -22.47 -16.92 -1.69
C ILE A 62 -22.68 -17.00 -0.18
N LEU A 63 -21.63 -16.64 0.57
CA LEU A 63 -21.65 -16.52 2.03
C LEU A 63 -22.88 -15.72 2.48
N PRO A 64 -23.54 -16.13 3.59
CA PRO A 64 -24.67 -15.38 4.12
C PRO A 64 -24.28 -13.92 4.32
N LEU A 65 -25.17 -13.01 3.94
CA LEU A 65 -25.10 -11.57 4.23
C LEU A 65 -25.09 -11.36 5.75
N SER A 66 -23.96 -11.61 6.40
CA SER A 66 -23.69 -11.18 7.76
C SER A 66 -23.21 -9.74 7.72
N ASP A 67 -23.93 -8.88 8.45
CA ASP A 67 -23.69 -7.46 8.67
C ASP A 67 -23.56 -6.58 7.42
N THR A 68 -24.69 -5.99 7.03
CA THR A 68 -24.85 -5.07 5.88
C THR A 68 -23.87 -3.88 5.87
N GLN A 69 -23.26 -3.50 6.99
CA GLN A 69 -22.21 -2.48 7.02
C GLN A 69 -20.84 -3.00 6.57
N PHE A 70 -20.42 -4.19 7.04
CA PHE A 70 -19.17 -4.79 6.61
C PHE A 70 -19.21 -5.15 5.12
N ALA A 71 -20.34 -5.65 4.63
CA ALA A 71 -20.54 -5.93 3.21
C ALA A 71 -20.45 -4.66 2.32
N ILE A 72 -20.92 -3.50 2.81
CA ILE A 72 -20.82 -2.24 2.06
C ILE A 72 -19.38 -1.74 2.01
N GLU A 73 -18.66 -1.79 3.14
CA GLU A 73 -17.26 -1.36 3.22
C GLU A 73 -16.35 -2.24 2.35
N GLU A 74 -16.59 -3.56 2.33
CA GLU A 74 -15.89 -4.50 1.45
C GLU A 74 -16.18 -4.24 -0.03
N MET A 75 -17.44 -3.97 -0.38
CA MET A 75 -17.81 -3.59 -1.74
C MET A 75 -17.17 -2.26 -2.17
N GLN A 76 -17.11 -1.28 -1.28
CA GLN A 76 -16.46 0.00 -1.54
C GLN A 76 -14.95 -0.20 -1.77
N ALA A 77 -14.29 -0.95 -0.90
CA ALA A 77 -12.87 -1.27 -1.04
C ALA A 77 -12.55 -2.00 -2.36
N ALA A 78 -13.38 -2.97 -2.75
CA ALA A 78 -13.23 -3.68 -4.02
C ALA A 78 -13.41 -2.75 -5.23
N SER A 79 -14.43 -1.89 -5.19
CA SER A 79 -14.69 -0.88 -6.23
C SER A 79 -13.52 0.11 -6.35
N GLU A 80 -12.96 0.54 -5.23
CA GLU A 80 -11.82 1.43 -5.21
C GLU A 80 -10.55 0.81 -5.81
N LEU A 81 -10.29 -0.49 -5.54
CA LEU A 81 -9.21 -1.23 -6.21
C LEU A 81 -9.37 -1.28 -7.72
N ILE A 82 -10.57 -1.59 -8.19
CA ILE A 82 -10.88 -1.63 -9.62
C ILE A 82 -10.67 -0.24 -10.22
N SER A 83 -11.07 0.83 -9.51
CA SER A 83 -10.93 2.22 -9.96
C SER A 83 -9.47 2.66 -10.19
N VAL A 84 -8.52 2.08 -9.44
CA VAL A 84 -7.08 2.33 -9.63
C VAL A 84 -6.43 1.37 -10.61
N GLY A 85 -7.22 0.55 -11.30
CA GLY A 85 -6.78 -0.34 -12.37
C GLY A 85 -6.32 -1.72 -11.91
N TYR A 86 -6.66 -2.16 -10.70
CA TYR A 86 -6.39 -3.52 -10.24
C TYR A 86 -7.09 -4.56 -11.13
N THR A 87 -6.33 -5.50 -11.68
CA THR A 87 -6.81 -6.43 -12.70
C THR A 87 -7.07 -7.85 -12.18
N GLN A 88 -6.67 -8.15 -10.95
CA GLN A 88 -6.96 -9.44 -10.30
C GLN A 88 -8.32 -9.38 -9.59
N ASN A 89 -8.72 -10.46 -8.93
CA ASN A 89 -9.98 -10.52 -8.20
C ASN A 89 -9.95 -9.56 -6.99
N ALA A 90 -10.63 -8.42 -7.11
CA ALA A 90 -10.64 -7.37 -6.09
C ALA A 90 -11.34 -7.82 -4.80
N TYR A 91 -12.39 -8.65 -4.90
CA TYR A 91 -13.11 -9.17 -3.73
C TYR A 91 -12.27 -10.16 -2.94
N GLU A 92 -11.57 -11.06 -3.63
CA GLU A 92 -10.61 -11.98 -3.00
C GLU A 92 -9.45 -11.21 -2.34
N ALA A 93 -9.00 -10.11 -2.95
CA ALA A 93 -8.01 -9.23 -2.34
C ALA A 93 -8.54 -8.54 -1.08
N VAL A 94 -9.78 -8.06 -1.07
CA VAL A 94 -10.42 -7.48 0.13
C VAL A 94 -10.53 -8.50 1.25
N GLN A 95 -10.90 -9.74 0.94
CA GLN A 95 -10.95 -10.83 1.94
C GLN A 95 -9.56 -11.20 2.46
N THR A 96 -8.54 -11.17 1.60
CA THR A 96 -7.17 -11.56 1.94
C THR A 96 -6.44 -10.49 2.77
N TYR A 97 -6.60 -9.22 2.40
CA TYR A 97 -5.82 -8.11 2.99
C TYR A 97 -6.63 -7.23 3.95
N GLY A 98 -7.96 -7.33 3.93
CA GLY A 98 -8.87 -6.53 4.74
C GLY A 98 -9.11 -5.12 4.18
N VAL A 99 -10.30 -4.59 4.44
CA VAL A 99 -10.79 -3.29 3.93
C VAL A 99 -9.86 -2.12 4.23
N ARG A 100 -9.34 -2.04 5.46
CA ARG A 100 -8.49 -0.94 5.91
C ARG A 100 -7.22 -0.82 5.06
N GLU A 101 -6.60 -1.95 4.73
CA GLU A 101 -5.30 -1.94 4.07
C GLU A 101 -5.46 -1.68 2.58
N ILE A 102 -6.59 -2.12 2.03
CA ILE A 102 -7.02 -1.82 0.67
C ILE A 102 -7.17 -0.30 0.49
N HIS A 103 -7.90 0.38 1.38
CA HIS A 103 -8.06 1.84 1.31
C HIS A 103 -6.73 2.58 1.42
N ALA A 104 -5.83 2.13 2.31
CA ALA A 104 -4.51 2.74 2.47
C ALA A 104 -3.66 2.61 1.19
N VAL A 105 -3.68 1.43 0.54
CA VAL A 105 -2.96 1.22 -0.72
C VAL A 105 -3.60 2.01 -1.86
N VAL A 106 -4.93 2.05 -1.96
CA VAL A 106 -5.63 2.85 -2.97
C VAL A 106 -5.27 4.34 -2.85
N ALA A 107 -5.22 4.89 -1.63
CA ALA A 107 -4.84 6.27 -1.39
C ALA A 107 -3.40 6.56 -1.87
N GLU A 108 -2.45 5.66 -1.54
CA GLU A 108 -1.05 5.73 -1.96
C GLU A 108 -0.93 5.68 -3.49
N VAL A 109 -1.64 4.75 -4.13
CA VAL A 109 -1.65 4.58 -5.60
C VAL A 109 -2.24 5.81 -6.28
N ARG A 110 -3.35 6.37 -5.77
CA ARG A 110 -3.96 7.60 -6.31
C ARG A 110 -3.00 8.79 -6.21
N GLN A 111 -2.29 8.94 -5.09
CA GLN A 111 -1.26 9.97 -4.94
C GLN A 111 -0.11 9.77 -5.93
N ALA A 112 0.36 8.53 -6.10
CA ALA A 112 1.44 8.20 -7.03
C ALA A 112 1.04 8.41 -8.50
N ILE A 113 -0.21 8.10 -8.88
CA ILE A 113 -0.76 8.41 -10.21
C ILE A 113 -0.81 9.93 -10.43
N LYS A 114 -1.25 10.70 -9.42
CA LYS A 114 -1.34 12.16 -9.49
C LYS A 114 0.05 12.81 -9.61
N ALA A 115 1.04 12.32 -8.85
CA ALA A 115 2.42 12.76 -8.93
C ALA A 115 3.08 12.39 -10.28
N GLY A 116 2.81 11.18 -10.78
CA GLY A 116 3.29 10.69 -12.08
C GLY A 116 2.68 11.40 -13.28
N ARG A 117 1.49 12.02 -13.17
CA ARG A 117 0.89 12.86 -14.22
C ARG A 117 1.62 14.20 -14.41
N ASN A 118 2.27 14.71 -13.37
CA ASN A 118 2.97 16.00 -13.38
C ASN A 118 4.50 15.86 -13.32
N GLY A 119 5.03 14.63 -13.33
CA GLY A 119 6.46 14.33 -13.13
C GLY A 119 7.04 13.38 -14.20
N ALA A 120 8.35 13.14 -14.12
CA ALA A 120 9.12 12.42 -15.15
C ALA A 120 8.90 10.90 -15.23
N LYS A 121 8.12 10.29 -14.32
CA LYS A 121 7.84 8.83 -14.30
C LYS A 121 6.34 8.55 -14.18
N PRO A 122 5.61 8.48 -15.31
CA PRO A 122 4.24 8.03 -15.33
C PRO A 122 4.12 6.57 -14.86
N ILE A 123 3.08 6.26 -14.09
CA ILE A 123 2.75 4.87 -13.76
C ILE A 123 2.01 4.27 -14.96
N TYR A 124 2.71 3.48 -15.76
CA TYR A 124 2.16 2.86 -16.98
C TYR A 124 1.26 1.65 -16.69
N ASN A 125 1.44 0.98 -15.54
CA ASN A 125 0.59 -0.13 -15.10
C ASN A 125 0.15 0.04 -13.64
N PRO A 126 -0.89 0.86 -13.39
CA PRO A 126 -1.46 1.08 -12.06
C PRO A 126 -1.92 -0.21 -11.35
N GLY A 127 -2.45 -1.18 -12.09
CA GLY A 127 -2.91 -2.45 -11.54
C GLY A 127 -1.79 -3.31 -10.97
N GLY A 128 -0.71 -3.49 -11.73
CA GLY A 128 0.46 -4.23 -11.29
C GLY A 128 1.19 -3.56 -10.12
N PHE A 129 1.20 -2.22 -10.11
CA PHE A 129 1.73 -1.43 -9.01
C PHE A 129 0.92 -1.63 -7.72
N THR A 130 -0.41 -1.60 -7.82
CA THR A 130 -1.34 -1.85 -6.71
C THR A 130 -1.17 -3.26 -6.11
N ALA A 131 -1.06 -4.29 -6.96
CA ALA A 131 -0.85 -5.66 -6.51
C ALA A 131 0.46 -5.86 -5.75
N THR A 132 1.52 -5.18 -6.19
CA THR A 132 2.84 -5.23 -5.54
C THR A 132 2.77 -4.60 -4.15
N ARG A 133 2.07 -3.46 -4.01
CA ARG A 133 1.92 -2.75 -2.73
C ARG A 133 1.09 -3.52 -1.71
N LEU A 134 0.01 -4.18 -2.15
CA LEU A 134 -0.78 -5.06 -1.27
C LEU A 134 0.09 -6.20 -0.74
N LYS A 135 0.87 -6.83 -1.60
CA LYS A 135 1.77 -7.92 -1.22
C LYS A 135 2.87 -7.46 -0.26
N GLU A 136 3.54 -6.36 -0.55
CA GLU A 136 4.58 -5.79 0.33
C GLU A 136 4.04 -5.49 1.73
N ARG A 137 2.81 -4.96 1.83
CA ARG A 137 2.17 -4.70 3.13
C ARG A 137 1.76 -5.97 3.86
N ALA A 138 1.27 -6.98 3.14
CA ALA A 138 0.96 -8.28 3.73
C ALA A 138 2.21 -8.98 4.26
N ASP A 139 3.31 -8.92 3.51
CA ASP A 139 4.60 -9.44 3.94
C ASP A 139 5.09 -8.70 5.20
N LEU A 140 4.90 -7.37 5.28
CA LEU A 140 5.19 -6.56 6.48
C LEU A 140 4.28 -6.93 7.68
N ALA A 141 2.99 -7.13 7.45
CA ALA A 141 2.03 -7.51 8.50
C ALA A 141 2.29 -8.92 9.04
N ASN A 142 2.59 -9.88 8.16
CA ASN A 142 2.99 -11.24 8.54
C ASN A 142 4.32 -11.23 9.29
N THR A 143 5.27 -10.38 8.90
CA THR A 143 6.52 -10.18 9.65
C THR A 143 6.21 -9.63 11.05
N LYS A 144 5.34 -8.61 11.17
CA LYS A 144 4.90 -8.06 12.46
C LYS A 144 4.12 -9.06 13.32
N ALA A 145 3.30 -9.91 12.73
CA ALA A 145 2.54 -10.94 13.45
C ALA A 145 3.45 -12.08 13.92
N ALA A 146 4.37 -12.56 13.07
CA ALA A 146 5.39 -13.53 13.48
C ALA A 146 6.27 -12.98 14.61
N LEU A 147 6.56 -11.67 14.59
CA LEU A 147 7.23 -10.98 15.69
C LEU A 147 6.40 -11.00 16.98
N ALA A 148 5.10 -10.77 16.91
CA ALA A 148 4.20 -10.84 18.08
C ALA A 148 4.06 -12.27 18.62
N GLU A 149 4.12 -13.30 17.76
CA GLU A 149 4.04 -14.71 18.16
C GLU A 149 5.34 -15.22 18.80
N VAL A 150 6.50 -14.73 18.33
CA VAL A 150 7.82 -15.01 18.95
C VAL A 150 7.91 -14.44 20.38
N VAL A 151 7.13 -13.41 20.70
CA VAL A 151 7.03 -12.81 22.05
C VAL A 151 6.21 -13.68 23.03
N VAL A 152 5.47 -14.69 22.55
CA VAL A 152 4.64 -15.60 23.39
C VAL A 152 5.24 -17.01 23.50
N LEU A 153 6.52 -17.20 23.20
CA LEU A 153 7.19 -18.48 23.50
C LEU A 153 7.21 -18.71 25.02
N PRO A 154 6.85 -19.92 25.51
CA PRO A 154 7.01 -20.29 26.91
C PRO A 154 8.48 -20.12 27.33
N PRO A 155 8.75 -19.87 28.63
CA PRO A 155 10.08 -19.55 29.12
C PRO A 155 10.99 -20.79 29.05
N GLU A 156 11.48 -21.12 27.87
CA GLU A 156 12.75 -21.80 27.72
C GLU A 156 13.86 -20.75 27.81
N GLU A 157 14.96 -21.14 28.44
CA GLU A 157 15.97 -20.27 29.05
C GLU A 157 16.25 -18.96 28.26
N PRO A 158 16.20 -17.78 28.90
CA PRO A 158 16.28 -16.46 28.26
C PRO A 158 17.56 -16.21 27.47
N THR A 159 18.56 -17.08 27.58
CA THR A 159 19.84 -17.02 26.85
C THR A 159 19.78 -17.58 25.44
N ALA A 160 18.85 -18.49 25.12
CA ALA A 160 18.82 -19.16 23.81
C ALA A 160 18.26 -18.27 22.67
N ASN A 161 17.39 -17.29 22.98
CA ASN A 161 16.72 -16.46 21.98
C ASN A 161 17.31 -15.04 21.82
N VAL A 162 18.36 -14.67 22.57
CA VAL A 162 18.97 -13.32 22.49
C VAL A 162 19.46 -13.01 21.07
N ALA A 163 20.07 -13.99 20.40
CA ALA A 163 20.56 -13.84 19.03
C ALA A 163 19.41 -13.61 18.02
N GLY A 164 18.29 -14.32 18.17
CA GLY A 164 17.10 -14.15 17.33
C GLY A 164 16.44 -12.79 17.55
N LEU A 165 16.27 -12.39 18.81
CA LEU A 165 15.75 -11.07 19.16
C LEU A 165 16.66 -9.93 18.68
N ALA A 166 17.98 -10.13 18.67
CA ALA A 166 18.92 -9.18 18.10
C ALA A 166 18.79 -9.06 16.56
N GLU A 167 18.60 -10.16 15.84
CA GLU A 167 18.35 -10.12 14.38
C GLU A 167 17.06 -9.38 14.02
N VAL A 168 16.02 -9.67 14.79
CA VAL A 168 14.74 -8.95 14.73
C VAL A 168 14.95 -7.46 14.95
N LEU A 169 15.66 -7.09 16.01
CA LEU A 169 15.93 -5.69 16.35
C LEU A 169 16.70 -4.98 15.23
N VAL A 170 17.71 -5.64 14.64
CA VAL A 170 18.45 -5.10 13.50
C VAL A 170 17.52 -4.81 12.32
N SER A 171 16.64 -5.75 11.96
CA SER A 171 15.69 -5.57 10.86
C SER A 171 14.69 -4.43 11.09
N LEU A 172 14.13 -4.35 12.31
CA LEU A 172 13.23 -3.27 12.71
C LEU A 172 13.95 -1.91 12.66
N PHE A 173 15.16 -1.87 13.18
CA PHE A 173 15.95 -0.65 13.20
C PHE A 173 16.36 -0.19 11.80
N GLU A 174 16.76 -1.11 10.91
CA GLU A 174 17.02 -0.76 9.51
C GLU A 174 15.80 -0.20 8.80
N THR A 175 14.61 -0.74 9.09
CA THR A 175 13.34 -0.26 8.52
C THR A 175 13.06 1.16 9.03
N TYR A 176 13.13 1.37 10.34
CA TYR A 176 13.01 2.69 10.96
C TYR A 176 13.98 3.71 10.35
N ARG A 177 15.25 3.31 10.14
CA ARG A 177 16.27 4.16 9.51
C ARG A 177 15.90 4.55 8.07
N ARG A 178 15.36 3.62 7.29
CA ARG A 178 14.91 3.90 5.90
C ARG A 178 13.73 4.85 5.87
N GLU A 179 12.76 4.66 6.77
CA GLU A 179 11.58 5.53 6.88
C GLU A 179 11.98 6.95 7.33
N ALA A 180 12.83 7.05 8.35
CA ALA A 180 13.35 8.33 8.82
C ALA A 180 14.14 9.08 7.72
N ALA A 181 14.96 8.36 6.95
CA ALA A 181 15.66 8.95 5.81
C ALA A 181 14.70 9.42 4.70
N ALA A 182 13.59 8.70 4.48
CA ALA A 182 12.56 9.12 3.52
C ALA A 182 11.85 10.41 3.98
N LEU A 183 11.50 10.51 5.26
CA LEU A 183 10.88 11.71 5.83
C LEU A 183 11.80 12.94 5.71
N ILE A 184 13.09 12.80 6.04
CA ILE A 184 14.07 13.89 5.84
C ILE A 184 14.10 14.35 4.38
N TRP A 185 14.08 13.41 3.44
CA TRP A 185 14.10 13.74 2.02
C TRP A 185 12.82 14.47 1.57
N GLU A 186 11.67 14.11 2.13
CA GLU A 186 10.40 14.79 1.87
C GLU A 186 10.39 16.23 2.40
N GLU A 187 11.04 16.48 3.53
CA GLU A 187 11.18 17.81 4.13
C GLU A 187 12.13 18.74 3.36
N PHE A 188 13.06 18.20 2.55
CA PHE A 188 13.96 19.03 1.76
C PHE A 188 13.20 19.85 0.71
N ASN A 189 13.49 21.15 0.67
CA ASN A 189 13.09 22.03 -0.43
C ASN A 189 13.95 21.76 -1.68
N GLU A 190 13.63 22.43 -2.80
CA GLU A 190 14.33 22.21 -4.07
C GLU A 190 15.84 22.54 -4.01
N ASP A 191 16.22 23.60 -3.28
CA ASP A 191 17.62 24.00 -3.13
C ASP A 191 18.42 22.99 -2.30
N ASP A 192 17.84 22.48 -1.22
CA ASP A 192 18.45 21.48 -0.35
C ASP A 192 18.60 20.14 -1.08
N ARG A 193 17.60 19.76 -1.89
CA ARG A 193 17.70 18.57 -2.77
C ARG A 193 18.80 18.74 -3.80
N ALA A 194 18.92 19.91 -4.44
CA ALA A 194 19.98 20.17 -5.41
C ALA A 194 21.38 20.08 -4.78
N ARG A 195 21.56 20.69 -3.60
CA ARG A 195 22.82 20.60 -2.83
C ARG A 195 23.14 19.17 -2.41
N PHE A 196 22.14 18.43 -1.93
CA PHE A 196 22.31 17.02 -1.57
C PHE A 196 22.72 16.19 -2.79
N LEU A 197 22.07 16.36 -3.94
CA LEU A 197 22.42 15.62 -5.16
C LEU A 197 23.85 15.91 -5.61
N SER A 198 24.31 17.16 -5.54
CA SER A 198 25.71 17.51 -5.84
C SER A 198 26.69 16.87 -4.85
N SER A 199 26.35 16.85 -3.56
CA SER A 199 27.16 16.16 -2.53
C SER A 199 27.19 14.65 -2.77
N LEU A 200 26.04 14.05 -3.11
CA LEU A 200 25.93 12.64 -3.42
C LEU A 200 26.81 12.29 -4.62
N GLU A 201 26.71 13.03 -5.73
CA GLU A 201 27.52 12.80 -6.94
C GLU A 201 29.03 12.79 -6.65
N ALA A 202 29.50 13.68 -5.77
CA ALA A 202 30.91 13.74 -5.37
C ALA A 202 31.38 12.53 -4.54
N ARG A 203 30.45 11.78 -3.92
CA ARG A 203 30.72 10.60 -3.08
C ARG A 203 30.52 9.27 -3.81
N LEU A 204 29.96 9.29 -5.01
CA LEU A 204 29.72 8.08 -5.80
C LEU A 204 31.00 7.62 -6.50
N ASP A 205 31.18 6.31 -6.61
CA ASP A 205 32.16 5.77 -7.54
C ASP A 205 31.68 5.93 -9.00
N ARG A 206 32.61 5.79 -9.95
CA ARG A 206 32.34 5.98 -11.37
C ARG A 206 31.20 5.12 -11.89
N PHE A 207 31.08 3.88 -11.42
CA PHE A 207 30.02 2.98 -11.85
C PHE A 207 28.65 3.43 -11.31
N GLN A 208 28.59 3.82 -10.04
CA GLN A 208 27.37 4.35 -9.42
C GLN A 208 26.91 5.66 -10.08
N ALA A 209 27.83 6.57 -10.37
CA ALA A 209 27.54 7.82 -11.07
C ALA A 209 26.98 7.57 -12.49
N ASP A 210 27.65 6.71 -13.27
CA ASP A 210 27.20 6.34 -14.63
C ASP A 210 25.82 5.67 -14.61
N LEU A 211 25.56 4.82 -13.61
CA LEU A 211 24.27 4.18 -13.40
C LEU A 211 23.17 5.21 -13.11
N LEU A 212 23.41 6.13 -12.17
CA LEU A 212 22.40 7.15 -11.81
C LEU A 212 22.16 8.18 -12.91
N GLN A 213 23.20 8.59 -13.64
CA GLN A 213 23.04 9.48 -14.79
C GLN A 213 22.20 8.82 -15.90
N LYS A 214 22.42 7.52 -16.16
CA LYS A 214 21.66 6.76 -17.16
C LYS A 214 20.18 6.59 -16.79
N PHE A 215 19.86 6.48 -15.50
CA PHE A 215 18.50 6.25 -15.01
C PHE A 215 17.83 7.50 -14.41
N GLY A 216 18.47 8.66 -14.52
CA GLY A 216 17.91 9.96 -14.14
C GLY A 216 17.65 10.10 -12.64
N TRP A 217 18.65 9.77 -11.80
CA TRP A 217 18.64 10.06 -10.35
C TRP A 217 17.34 9.65 -9.62
N SER A 218 16.82 8.46 -9.95
CA SER A 218 15.53 8.02 -9.43
C SER A 218 15.37 6.49 -9.47
N GLY A 219 14.51 5.95 -8.60
CA GLY A 219 14.27 4.51 -8.45
C GLY A 219 15.15 3.86 -7.38
N LYS A 220 15.04 2.53 -7.23
CA LYS A 220 15.59 1.77 -6.08
C LYS A 220 17.09 1.98 -5.84
N SER A 221 17.90 2.03 -6.89
CA SER A 221 19.36 2.25 -6.75
C SER A 221 19.67 3.66 -6.23
N PHE A 222 18.92 4.66 -6.69
CA PHE A 222 19.05 6.03 -6.18
C PHE A 222 18.57 6.11 -4.73
N GLU A 223 17.41 5.53 -4.41
CA GLU A 223 16.87 5.50 -3.04
C GLU A 223 17.83 4.83 -2.06
N MET A 224 18.45 3.72 -2.46
CA MET A 224 19.45 3.02 -1.64
C MET A 224 20.66 3.91 -1.34
N LEU A 225 21.24 4.55 -2.37
CA LEU A 225 22.41 5.41 -2.22
C LEU A 225 22.08 6.69 -1.45
N ARG A 226 20.92 7.30 -1.73
CA ARG A 226 20.39 8.45 -1.01
C ARG A 226 20.20 8.12 0.47
N ASN A 227 19.51 7.03 0.79
CA ASN A 227 19.24 6.65 2.17
C ASN A 227 20.55 6.38 2.92
N ARG A 228 21.54 5.73 2.28
CA ARG A 228 22.87 5.55 2.87
C ARG A 228 23.51 6.89 3.26
N VAL A 229 23.56 7.85 2.33
CA VAL A 229 24.19 9.15 2.58
C VAL A 229 23.40 10.01 3.58
N LEU A 230 22.07 10.00 3.51
CA LEU A 230 21.24 10.69 4.52
C LEU A 230 21.46 10.11 5.92
N LEU A 231 21.62 8.79 6.03
CA LEU A 231 21.94 8.15 7.30
C LEU A 231 23.36 8.45 7.79
N GLU A 232 24.28 8.83 6.90
CA GLU A 232 25.62 9.32 7.25
C GLU A 232 25.58 10.77 7.74
N ASP A 233 24.92 11.65 7.00
CA ASP A 233 24.93 13.09 7.26
C ASP A 233 23.97 13.51 8.39
N HIS A 234 22.88 12.77 8.62
CA HIS A 234 21.85 13.06 9.65
C HIS A 234 21.82 12.00 10.76
N GLY A 235 22.89 11.23 10.88
CA GLY A 235 22.94 9.98 11.64
C GLY A 235 22.64 10.10 13.13
N GLU A 236 22.99 11.19 13.82
CA GLU A 236 22.86 11.26 15.29
C GLU A 236 21.41 11.11 15.80
N ARG A 237 20.41 11.52 15.00
CA ARG A 237 18.99 11.34 15.35
C ARG A 237 18.41 9.96 14.98
N ILE A 238 19.08 9.23 14.10
CA ILE A 238 18.53 8.04 13.42
C ILE A 238 19.38 6.77 13.69
N ARG A 239 20.62 6.92 14.18
CA ARG A 239 21.56 5.84 14.49
C ARG A 239 21.53 5.39 15.94
N ASP A 240 20.79 6.07 16.82
CA ASP A 240 20.71 5.68 18.21
C ASP A 240 19.71 4.54 18.40
N LEU A 241 20.22 3.31 18.31
CA LEU A 241 19.46 2.08 18.52
C LEU A 241 18.83 2.03 19.92
N ARG A 242 19.56 2.51 20.93
CA ARG A 242 19.09 2.48 22.33
C ARG A 242 17.93 3.43 22.52
N ARG A 243 18.01 4.61 21.93
CA ARG A 243 16.90 5.57 21.91
C ARG A 243 15.70 5.01 21.15
N PHE A 244 15.90 4.38 19.99
CA PHE A 244 14.81 3.74 19.24
C PHE A 244 14.09 2.68 20.09
N VAL A 245 14.83 1.80 20.75
CA VAL A 245 14.28 0.77 21.65
C VAL A 245 13.51 1.37 22.82
N ALA A 246 14.01 2.47 23.40
CA ALA A 246 13.35 3.18 24.48
C ALA A 246 12.07 3.91 24.03
N ASP A 247 12.13 4.63 22.92
CA ASP A 247 11.01 5.42 22.38
C ASP A 247 9.85 4.52 21.93
N GLU A 248 10.16 3.35 21.35
CA GLU A 248 9.17 2.35 20.91
C GLU A 248 8.78 1.34 22.02
N GLY A 249 9.40 1.42 23.19
CA GLY A 249 9.13 0.53 24.32
C GLY A 249 9.42 -0.95 24.03
N LEU A 250 10.39 -1.26 23.16
CA LEU A 250 10.72 -2.63 22.76
C LEU A 250 11.38 -3.38 23.91
N PHE A 251 10.99 -4.64 24.09
CA PHE A 251 11.56 -5.55 25.11
C PHE A 251 11.35 -5.09 26.56
N ALA A 252 10.39 -4.20 26.81
CA ALA A 252 10.08 -3.69 28.15
C ALA A 252 9.74 -4.81 29.16
N GLU A 253 9.19 -5.91 28.66
CA GLU A 253 8.85 -7.14 29.36
C GLU A 253 10.06 -7.98 29.80
N HIS A 254 11.22 -7.79 29.16
CA HIS A 254 12.44 -8.53 29.48
C HIS A 254 13.24 -7.87 30.61
N PRO A 255 14.00 -8.66 31.42
CA PRO A 255 14.93 -8.10 32.39
C PRO A 255 15.98 -7.20 31.72
N GLU A 256 16.44 -6.17 32.44
CA GLU A 256 17.41 -5.19 31.94
C GLU A 256 18.70 -5.83 31.40
N ALA A 257 19.23 -6.85 32.10
CA ALA A 257 20.40 -7.60 31.65
C ALA A 257 20.19 -8.28 30.28
N VAL A 258 19.00 -8.84 30.03
CA VAL A 258 18.68 -9.48 28.75
C VAL A 258 18.53 -8.44 27.64
N ARG A 259 17.88 -7.31 27.93
CA ARG A 259 17.80 -6.18 26.99
C ARG A 259 19.18 -5.67 26.59
N ASP A 260 20.08 -5.51 27.55
CA ASP A 260 21.44 -5.05 27.30
C ASP A 260 22.22 -6.04 26.42
N ASP A 261 22.01 -7.35 26.60
CA ASP A 261 22.65 -8.37 25.77
C ASP A 261 22.09 -8.38 24.34
N ILE A 262 20.77 -8.22 24.17
CA ILE A 262 20.13 -8.04 22.85
C ILE A 262 20.70 -6.80 22.15
N LEU A 263 20.78 -5.67 22.87
CA LEU A 263 21.29 -4.40 22.33
C LEU A 263 22.76 -4.51 21.91
N LYS A 264 23.63 -5.10 22.74
CA LYS A 264 25.04 -5.30 22.38
C LYS A 264 25.20 -6.17 21.14
N LEU A 265 24.42 -7.26 21.03
CA LEU A 265 24.43 -8.13 19.86
C LEU A 265 23.94 -7.42 18.60
N ALA A 266 22.89 -6.60 18.71
CA ALA A 266 22.38 -5.82 17.59
C ALA A 266 23.35 -4.69 17.17
N GLU A 267 23.95 -3.97 18.13
CA GLU A 267 24.99 -2.96 17.90
C GLU A 267 26.19 -3.57 17.15
N ALA A 268 26.65 -4.76 17.58
CA ALA A 268 27.74 -5.48 16.92
C ALA A 268 27.41 -5.91 15.47
N LYS A 269 26.14 -6.15 15.15
CA LYS A 269 25.68 -6.50 13.79
C LYS A 269 25.50 -5.27 12.89
N LEU A 270 25.29 -4.09 13.46
CA LEU A 270 25.07 -2.83 12.76
C LEU A 270 26.36 -2.03 12.51
N ALA A 271 27.43 -2.35 13.24
CA ALA A 271 28.76 -1.76 13.12
C ALA A 271 29.52 -2.28 11.89
#